data_AF-A0A957D5R9-F1
#
_entry.id   AF-A0A957D5R9-F1
#
_cell.length_a   1.000
_cell.length_b   1.000
_cell.length_c   1.000
_cell.angle_alpha   90.00
_cell.angle_beta   90.00
_cell.angle_gamma   90.00
#
_symmetry.space_group_name_H-M   'P 1'
#
loop_
_entity.id
_entity.type
_entity.pdbx_description
1 polymer ?
#
loop_
_entity_poly.entity_id
_entity_poly.type
_entity_poly.pdbx_seq_one_letter_code
_entity_poly.pdbx_strand_id
1 'polypeptide(L)'
;MLFAFSVCYFVVVIIIAHLFVPPAYSWRLNTISDLAAQGLPNQWIMQLGFIGFGVLLTAAFVGKFAAARKVFSPDLFVVLYGLAVLMSGFFSARPFLADMPYSVQEDTLHSLFAQAAGILFTLGILFHLIVAASPQEKQFHTVFLFLVVGASILFKLDETAVLHLGQGLVQRVLYLVSFMWLLVSQIVWN
;
A
#
# COMPACT_ATOMS: atom_id res chain seq x y z
N MET A 1 -3.63 -16.28 -9.38
CA MET A 1 -3.03 -16.95 -8.20
C MET A 1 -1.95 -16.11 -7.52
N LEU A 2 -0.91 -15.63 -8.24
CA LEU A 2 0.16 -14.82 -7.64
C LEU A 2 -0.30 -13.48 -7.02
N PHE A 3 -1.30 -12.80 -7.59
CA PHE A 3 -1.87 -11.56 -7.01
C PHE A 3 -2.53 -11.81 -5.63
N ALA A 4 -3.30 -12.89 -5.51
CA ALA A 4 -3.88 -13.28 -4.23
C ALA A 4 -2.80 -13.65 -3.22
N PHE A 5 -1.76 -14.35 -3.68
CA PHE A 5 -0.63 -14.71 -2.83
C PHE A 5 0.13 -13.48 -2.30
N SER A 6 0.38 -12.45 -3.12
CA SER A 6 1.06 -11.23 -2.64
C SER A 6 0.23 -10.51 -1.57
N VAL A 7 -1.07 -10.35 -1.78
CA VAL A 7 -1.99 -9.76 -0.78
C VAL A 7 -2.02 -10.59 0.51
N CYS A 8 -2.21 -11.91 0.40
CA CYS A 8 -2.23 -12.80 1.57
C CYS A 8 -0.92 -12.75 2.34
N TYR A 9 0.23 -12.79 1.64
CA TYR A 9 1.55 -12.64 2.24
C TYR A 9 1.62 -11.36 3.08
N PHE A 10 1.25 -10.23 2.50
CA PHE A 10 1.34 -8.94 3.18
C PHE A 10 0.43 -8.85 4.40
N VAL A 11 -0.82 -9.33 4.28
CA VAL A 11 -1.77 -9.39 5.41
C VAL A 11 -1.22 -10.25 6.54
N VAL A 12 -0.66 -11.43 6.23
CA VAL A 12 -0.05 -12.32 7.23
C VAL A 12 1.12 -11.62 7.91
N VAL A 13 2.00 -10.95 7.17
CA VAL A 13 3.13 -10.23 7.76
C VAL A 13 2.67 -9.07 8.64
N ILE A 14 1.64 -8.31 8.24
CA ILE A 14 1.04 -7.26 9.09
C ILE A 14 0.56 -7.87 10.42
N ILE A 15 -0.18 -8.98 10.37
CA ILE A 15 -0.69 -9.65 11.56
C ILE A 15 0.46 -10.10 12.46
N ILE A 16 1.50 -10.72 11.89
CA ILE A 16 2.69 -11.14 12.64
C ILE A 16 3.38 -9.93 13.26
N ALA A 17 3.60 -8.84 12.52
CA ALA A 17 4.24 -7.63 13.02
C ALA A 17 3.52 -7.06 14.25
N HIS A 18 2.17 -7.11 14.28
CA HIS A 18 1.38 -6.69 15.44
C HIS A 18 1.63 -7.52 16.70
N LEU A 19 2.11 -8.75 16.59
CA LEU A 19 2.43 -9.58 17.76
C LEU A 19 3.73 -9.15 18.45
N PHE A 20 4.56 -8.34 17.78
CA PHE A 20 5.89 -7.93 18.25
C PHE A 20 6.02 -6.42 18.48
N VAL A 21 4.92 -5.67 18.45
CA VAL A 21 4.93 -4.21 18.68
C VAL A 21 5.17 -3.87 20.15
N PRO A 22 5.79 -2.71 20.44
CA PRO A 22 5.90 -2.23 21.81
C PRO A 22 4.51 -1.86 22.38
N PRO A 23 4.33 -1.87 23.72
CA PRO A 23 3.05 -1.54 24.36
C PRO A 23 2.51 -0.13 24.04
N ALA A 24 3.39 0.79 23.66
CA ALA A 24 3.03 2.14 23.25
C ALA A 24 2.35 2.20 21.87
N TYR A 25 2.42 1.14 21.08
CA TYR A 25 1.77 1.08 19.77
C TYR A 25 0.25 0.94 19.91
N SER A 26 -0.49 1.83 19.27
CA SER A 26 -1.95 1.76 19.14
C SER A 26 -2.33 1.53 17.69
N TRP A 27 -2.95 0.39 17.35
CA TRP A 27 -3.35 0.09 15.98
C TRP A 27 -4.32 1.11 15.36
N ARG A 28 -5.02 1.91 16.19
CA ARG A 28 -5.90 2.98 15.71
C ARG A 28 -5.12 4.24 15.35
N LEU A 29 -4.12 4.58 16.15
CA LEU A 29 -3.36 5.83 15.99
C LEU A 29 -2.15 5.61 15.07
N ASN A 30 -1.45 4.51 15.26
CA ASN A 30 -0.23 4.18 14.56
C ASN A 30 -0.49 3.43 13.25
N THR A 31 0.24 3.85 12.23
CA THR A 31 0.15 3.34 10.88
C THR A 31 0.73 1.91 10.79
N ILE A 32 0.45 1.20 9.70
CA ILE A 32 1.18 0.00 9.30
C ILE A 32 2.63 0.36 8.98
N SER A 33 2.91 1.54 8.42
CA SER A 33 4.28 2.04 8.23
C SER A 33 5.05 2.17 9.55
N ASP A 34 4.35 2.55 10.64
CA ASP A 34 4.94 2.66 11.98
C ASP A 34 5.44 1.30 12.51
N LEU A 35 4.90 0.17 12.02
CA LEU A 35 5.39 -1.18 12.37
C LEU A 35 6.79 -1.45 11.81
N ALA A 36 7.20 -0.71 10.76
CA ALA A 36 8.52 -0.76 10.17
C ALA A 36 9.39 0.43 10.59
N ALA A 37 8.99 1.22 11.59
CA ALA A 37 9.67 2.48 11.90
C ALA A 37 11.06 2.26 12.50
N GLN A 38 11.95 3.22 12.20
CA GLN A 38 13.36 3.20 12.58
C GLN A 38 13.54 2.97 14.09
N GLY A 39 14.52 2.14 14.45
CA GLY A 39 14.91 1.92 15.84
C GLY A 39 13.97 1.04 16.66
N LEU A 40 12.82 0.62 16.11
CA LEU A 40 11.94 -0.32 16.81
C LEU A 40 12.52 -1.74 16.83
N PRO A 41 12.41 -2.45 17.96
CA PRO A 41 12.67 -3.88 17.99
C PRO A 41 11.76 -4.58 16.99
N ASN A 42 12.33 -5.44 16.14
CA ASN A 42 11.60 -6.21 15.13
C ASN A 42 10.96 -5.42 13.97
N GLN A 43 11.37 -4.16 13.72
CA GLN A 43 10.94 -3.41 12.52
C GLN A 43 11.11 -4.18 11.21
N TRP A 44 12.12 -5.06 11.16
CA TRP A 44 12.45 -5.89 10.00
C TRP A 44 11.30 -6.80 9.57
N ILE A 45 10.39 -7.18 10.47
CA ILE A 45 9.22 -8.01 10.13
C ILE A 45 8.36 -7.27 9.12
N MET A 46 8.00 -6.01 9.42
CA MET A 46 7.16 -5.24 8.51
C MET A 46 7.94 -4.76 7.28
N GLN A 47 9.24 -4.50 7.38
CA GLN A 47 10.10 -4.25 6.22
C GLN A 47 10.06 -5.43 5.23
N LEU A 48 10.19 -6.68 5.72
CA LEU A 48 10.01 -7.88 4.89
C LEU A 48 8.60 -7.98 4.30
N GLY A 49 7.59 -7.46 5.01
CA GLY A 49 6.24 -7.29 4.48
C GLY A 49 6.24 -6.41 3.24
N PHE A 50 6.72 -5.18 3.35
CA PHE A 50 6.76 -4.22 2.24
C PHE A 50 7.60 -4.72 1.05
N ILE A 51 8.81 -5.20 1.33
CA ILE A 51 9.73 -5.74 0.31
C ILE A 51 9.07 -6.96 -0.36
N GLY A 52 8.62 -7.94 0.41
CA GLY A 52 8.04 -9.17 -0.13
C GLY A 52 6.76 -8.91 -0.91
N PHE A 53 5.87 -8.05 -0.44
CA PHE A 53 4.67 -7.65 -1.18
C PHE A 53 5.01 -7.00 -2.51
N GLY A 54 5.92 -6.02 -2.51
CA GLY A 54 6.30 -5.30 -3.72
C GLY A 54 7.00 -6.21 -4.74
N VAL A 55 7.86 -7.14 -4.30
CA VAL A 55 8.47 -8.16 -5.16
C VAL A 55 7.42 -9.09 -5.75
N LEU A 56 6.57 -9.69 -4.91
CA LEU A 56 5.57 -10.66 -5.34
C LEU A 56 4.53 -10.04 -6.29
N LEU A 57 4.08 -8.82 -5.99
CA LEU A 57 3.12 -8.11 -6.82
C LEU A 57 3.72 -7.76 -8.18
N THR A 58 4.94 -7.22 -8.18
CA THR A 58 5.65 -6.89 -9.43
C THR A 58 5.87 -8.14 -10.27
N ALA A 59 6.32 -9.23 -9.65
CA ALA A 59 6.51 -10.52 -10.33
C ALA A 59 5.21 -11.06 -10.93
N ALA A 60 4.07 -10.89 -10.25
CA ALA A 60 2.77 -11.32 -10.75
C ALA A 60 2.39 -10.60 -12.06
N PHE A 61 2.58 -9.28 -12.14
CA PHE A 61 2.31 -8.51 -13.35
C PHE A 61 3.34 -8.74 -14.46
N VAL A 62 4.63 -8.87 -14.11
CA VAL A 62 5.67 -9.23 -15.10
C VAL A 62 5.38 -10.59 -15.72
N GLY A 63 4.98 -11.58 -14.91
CA GLY A 63 4.54 -12.89 -15.38
C GLY A 63 3.32 -12.81 -16.29
N LYS A 64 2.34 -11.97 -15.94
CA LYS A 64 1.16 -11.67 -16.79
C LYS A 64 1.58 -11.11 -18.15
N PHE A 65 2.47 -10.10 -18.19
CA PHE A 65 2.94 -9.51 -19.44
C PHE A 65 3.72 -10.50 -20.31
N ALA A 66 4.57 -11.32 -19.67
CA ALA A 66 5.34 -12.35 -20.37
C ALA A 66 4.42 -13.41 -21.00
N ALA A 67 3.40 -13.87 -20.26
CA ALA A 67 2.42 -14.82 -20.75
C ALA A 67 1.58 -14.26 -21.91
N ALA A 68 1.15 -12.99 -21.81
CA ALA A 68 0.38 -12.32 -22.85
C ALA A 68 1.23 -11.81 -24.04
N ARG A 69 2.57 -11.82 -23.91
CA ARG A 69 3.53 -11.19 -24.84
C ARG A 69 3.18 -9.73 -25.16
N LYS A 70 2.55 -9.04 -24.20
CA LYS A 70 2.06 -7.67 -24.36
C LYS A 70 2.02 -6.98 -23.01
N VAL A 71 2.41 -5.72 -22.99
CA VAL A 71 2.25 -4.84 -21.84
C VAL A 71 0.89 -4.14 -21.94
N PHE A 72 0.15 -4.15 -20.85
CA PHE A 72 -1.08 -3.38 -20.71
C PHE A 72 -0.79 -2.12 -19.88
N SER A 73 -0.92 -0.94 -20.48
CA SER A 73 -0.46 0.31 -19.87
C SER A 73 -1.05 0.61 -18.48
N PRO A 74 -2.34 0.33 -18.19
CA PRO A 74 -2.89 0.51 -16.83
C PRO A 74 -2.17 -0.34 -15.77
N ASP A 75 -1.78 -1.56 -16.11
CA ASP A 75 -1.07 -2.46 -15.19
C ASP A 75 0.36 -2.00 -14.91
N LEU A 76 0.97 -1.20 -15.79
CA LEU A 76 2.29 -0.62 -15.55
C LEU A 76 2.28 0.31 -14.32
N PHE A 77 1.20 1.07 -14.10
CA PHE A 77 1.07 1.87 -12.89
C PHE A 77 1.01 1.00 -11.62
N VAL A 78 0.39 -0.18 -11.71
CA VAL A 78 0.32 -1.12 -10.58
C VAL A 78 1.69 -1.79 -10.33
N VAL A 79 2.47 -2.05 -11.39
CA VAL A 79 3.87 -2.47 -11.25
C VAL A 79 4.71 -1.41 -10.56
N LEU A 80 4.62 -0.15 -11.01
CA LEU A 80 5.34 0.96 -10.40
C LEU A 80 4.90 1.18 -8.95
N TYR A 81 3.61 1.00 -8.64
CA TYR A 81 3.11 0.96 -7.26
C TYR A 81 3.80 -0.14 -6.44
N GLY A 82 3.86 -1.37 -6.94
CA GLY A 82 4.56 -2.48 -6.28
C GLY A 82 6.03 -2.17 -6.00
N LEU A 83 6.72 -1.56 -6.97
CA LEU A 83 8.10 -1.11 -6.81
C LEU A 83 8.23 0.01 -5.77
N ALA A 84 7.33 0.99 -5.76
CA ALA A 84 7.32 2.04 -4.75
C ALA A 84 7.09 1.49 -3.33
N VAL A 85 6.17 0.53 -3.17
CA VAL A 85 5.98 -0.16 -1.87
C VAL A 85 7.24 -0.96 -1.48
N LEU A 86 7.87 -1.66 -2.42
CA LEU A 86 9.15 -2.34 -2.17
C LEU A 86 10.21 -1.36 -1.65
N MET A 87 10.34 -0.20 -2.29
CA MET A 87 11.30 0.82 -1.86
C MET A 87 10.97 1.39 -0.48
N SER A 88 9.69 1.55 -0.14
CA SER A 88 9.27 1.95 1.22
C SER A 88 9.58 0.89 2.29
N GLY A 89 9.91 -0.34 1.90
CA GLY A 89 10.41 -1.37 2.82
C GLY A 89 11.92 -1.29 3.07
N PHE A 90 12.69 -0.70 2.15
CA PHE A 90 14.14 -0.47 2.32
C PHE A 90 14.46 0.76 3.17
N PHE A 91 13.56 1.76 3.16
CA PHE A 91 13.70 2.97 3.95
C PHE A 91 12.60 3.00 5.00
N SER A 92 12.94 3.06 6.28
CA SER A 92 11.98 3.07 7.37
C SER A 92 11.45 4.46 7.71
N ALA A 93 10.16 4.53 8.04
CA ALA A 93 9.53 5.74 8.55
C ALA A 93 10.14 6.17 9.89
N ARG A 94 9.99 7.45 10.23
CA ARG A 94 10.31 7.97 11.56
C ARG A 94 9.56 7.18 12.65
N PRO A 95 10.16 6.95 13.82
CA PRO A 95 9.49 6.31 14.94
C PRO A 95 8.34 7.18 15.47
N PHE A 96 7.27 6.53 15.89
CA PHE A 96 6.17 7.18 16.61
C PHE A 96 6.50 7.48 18.08
N LEU A 97 7.63 6.96 18.58
CA LEU A 97 8.17 7.25 19.90
C LEU A 97 8.99 8.54 19.83
N ALA A 98 8.53 9.59 20.53
CA ALA A 98 9.05 10.95 20.37
C ALA A 98 10.56 11.11 20.64
N ASP A 99 11.11 10.34 21.58
CA ASP A 99 12.50 10.48 22.04
C ASP A 99 13.49 9.55 21.31
N MET A 100 13.04 8.83 20.28
CA MET A 100 13.89 7.88 19.56
C MET A 100 14.66 8.60 18.43
N PRO A 101 16.01 8.54 18.42
CA PRO A 101 16.79 9.13 17.34
C PRO A 101 16.50 8.43 16.02
N TYR A 102 16.44 9.18 14.93
CA TYR A 102 16.16 8.66 13.59
C TYR A 102 16.90 9.45 12.51
N SER A 103 17.08 8.81 11.35
CA SER A 103 17.57 9.41 10.12
C SER A 103 16.45 10.12 9.38
N VAL A 104 16.54 11.45 9.31
CA VAL A 104 15.61 12.30 8.54
C VAL A 104 15.65 11.96 7.04
N GLN A 105 16.82 11.61 6.52
CA GLN A 105 16.97 11.23 5.12
C GLN A 105 16.19 9.94 4.81
N GLU A 106 16.28 8.95 5.69
CA GLU A 106 15.57 7.68 5.52
C GLU A 106 14.06 7.87 5.62
N ASP A 107 13.57 8.65 6.58
CA ASP A 107 12.15 9.00 6.71
C ASP A 107 11.62 9.77 5.48
N THR A 108 12.43 10.69 4.95
CA THR A 108 12.09 11.44 3.73
C THR A 108 11.96 10.51 2.53
N LEU A 109 12.88 9.57 2.36
CA LEU A 109 12.84 8.58 1.29
C LEU A 109 11.63 7.63 1.45
N HIS A 110 11.38 7.13 2.66
CA HIS A 110 10.19 6.33 2.96
C HIS A 110 8.92 7.08 2.53
N SER A 111 8.77 8.32 2.99
CA SER A 111 7.61 9.17 2.71
C SER A 111 7.45 9.47 1.23
N LEU A 112 8.54 9.69 0.49
CA LEU A 112 8.51 9.86 -0.96
C LEU A 112 7.96 8.62 -1.65
N PHE A 113 8.49 7.44 -1.33
CA PHE A 113 8.05 6.20 -1.96
C PHE A 113 6.62 5.81 -1.57
N ALA A 114 6.22 6.03 -0.31
CA ALA A 114 4.85 5.80 0.14
C ALA A 114 3.84 6.72 -0.59
N GLN A 115 4.18 8.01 -0.77
CA GLN A 115 3.34 8.93 -1.55
C GLN A 115 3.29 8.54 -3.03
N ALA A 116 4.44 8.21 -3.62
CA ALA A 116 4.50 7.73 -5.00
C ALA A 116 3.63 6.47 -5.19
N ALA A 117 3.66 5.52 -4.24
CA ALA A 117 2.81 4.35 -4.25
C ALA A 117 1.32 4.73 -4.29
N GLY A 118 0.87 5.62 -3.41
CA GLY A 118 -0.53 6.08 -3.39
C GLY A 118 -0.97 6.74 -4.71
N ILE A 119 -0.12 7.60 -5.28
CA ILE A 119 -0.38 8.27 -6.57
C ILE A 119 -0.44 7.25 -7.70
N LEU A 120 0.55 6.37 -7.81
CA LEU A 120 0.64 5.35 -8.86
C LEU A 120 -0.53 4.37 -8.80
N PHE A 121 -0.94 3.96 -7.59
CA PHE A 121 -2.11 3.09 -7.42
C PHE A 121 -3.39 3.78 -7.90
N THR A 122 -3.58 5.05 -7.52
CA THR A 122 -4.72 5.86 -7.97
C THR A 122 -4.75 6.03 -9.48
N LEU A 123 -3.59 6.31 -10.10
CA LEU A 123 -3.46 6.37 -11.56
C LEU A 123 -3.78 5.01 -12.22
N GLY A 124 -3.35 3.90 -11.62
CA GLY A 124 -3.71 2.57 -12.07
C GLY A 124 -5.23 2.39 -12.15
N ILE A 125 -5.96 2.72 -11.07
CA ILE A 125 -7.42 2.64 -11.04
C ILE A 125 -8.04 3.56 -12.10
N LEU A 126 -7.57 4.81 -12.22
CA LEU A 126 -8.09 5.78 -13.18
C LEU A 126 -7.89 5.31 -14.63
N PHE A 127 -6.73 4.76 -14.97
CA PHE A 127 -6.47 4.28 -16.32
C PHE A 127 -7.28 3.03 -16.65
N HIS A 128 -7.45 2.12 -15.68
CA HIS A 128 -8.39 1.00 -15.82
C HIS A 128 -9.83 1.49 -16.05
N LEU A 129 -10.28 2.53 -15.33
CA LEU A 129 -11.59 3.16 -15.57
C LEU A 129 -11.73 3.71 -17.00
N ILE A 130 -10.71 4.39 -17.52
CA ILE A 130 -10.74 5.00 -18.85
C ILE A 130 -10.90 3.95 -19.95
N VAL A 131 -10.20 2.82 -19.82
CA VAL A 131 -10.16 1.76 -20.85
C VAL A 131 -11.22 0.67 -20.66
N ALA A 132 -11.92 0.65 -19.52
CA ALA A 132 -12.96 -0.32 -19.22
C ALA A 132 -14.02 -0.38 -20.32
N ALA A 133 -14.35 -1.61 -20.75
CA ALA A 133 -15.21 -1.84 -21.90
C ALA A 133 -16.70 -1.80 -21.54
N SER A 134 -17.05 -2.29 -20.35
CA SER A 134 -18.44 -2.40 -19.90
C SER A 134 -18.85 -1.33 -18.88
N PRO A 135 -20.13 -0.92 -18.83
CA PRO A 135 -20.62 -0.02 -17.79
C PRO A 135 -20.40 -0.55 -16.36
N GLN A 136 -20.51 -1.87 -16.16
CA GLN A 136 -20.32 -2.52 -14.86
C GLN A 136 -18.87 -2.41 -14.39
N GLU A 137 -17.92 -2.66 -15.28
CA GLU A 137 -16.48 -2.49 -15.02
C GLU A 137 -16.15 -1.01 -14.72
N LYS A 138 -16.68 -0.07 -15.50
CA LYS A 138 -16.54 1.37 -15.24
C LYS A 138 -17.08 1.76 -13.87
N GLN A 139 -18.26 1.30 -13.51
CA GLN A 139 -18.84 1.56 -12.19
C GLN A 139 -17.95 1.00 -11.08
N PHE A 140 -17.43 -0.21 -11.25
CA PHE A 140 -16.48 -0.82 -10.31
C PHE A 140 -15.24 0.07 -10.10
N HIS A 141 -14.53 0.46 -11.16
CA HIS A 141 -13.34 1.30 -11.02
C HIS A 141 -13.68 2.70 -10.47
N THR A 142 -14.83 3.26 -10.84
CA THR A 142 -15.29 4.56 -10.32
C THR A 142 -15.46 4.51 -8.80
N VAL A 143 -16.16 3.49 -8.28
CA VAL A 143 -16.37 3.32 -6.83
C VAL A 143 -15.03 3.22 -6.11
N PHE A 144 -14.12 2.37 -6.58
CA PHE A 144 -12.82 2.20 -5.94
C PHE A 144 -11.93 3.44 -6.05
N LEU A 145 -12.01 4.19 -7.14
CA LEU A 145 -11.31 5.47 -7.28
C LEU A 145 -11.76 6.46 -6.20
N PHE A 146 -13.08 6.62 -6.01
CA PHE A 146 -13.62 7.48 -4.96
C PHE A 146 -13.24 7.00 -3.56
N LEU A 147 -13.25 5.70 -3.31
CA LEU A 147 -12.85 5.15 -2.00
C LEU A 147 -11.38 5.40 -1.70
N VAL A 148 -10.47 5.16 -2.67
CA VAL A 148 -9.03 5.37 -2.50
C VAL A 148 -8.69 6.86 -2.35
N VAL A 149 -9.25 7.71 -3.22
CA VAL A 149 -9.04 9.17 -3.13
C VAL A 149 -9.62 9.72 -1.83
N GLY A 150 -10.84 9.30 -1.47
CA GLY A 150 -11.50 9.69 -0.22
C GLY A 150 -10.69 9.28 1.01
N ALA A 151 -10.24 8.02 1.08
CA ALA A 151 -9.40 7.54 2.17
C ALA A 151 -8.03 8.26 2.23
N SER A 152 -7.45 8.62 1.07
CA SER A 152 -6.20 9.39 1.01
C SER A 152 -6.38 10.82 1.51
N ILE A 153 -7.50 11.47 1.19
CA ILE A 153 -7.86 12.79 1.73
C ILE A 153 -8.06 12.70 3.24
N LEU A 154 -8.82 11.70 3.72
CA LEU A 154 -9.02 11.48 5.15
C LEU A 154 -7.70 11.26 5.89
N PHE A 155 -6.77 10.52 5.28
CA PHE A 155 -5.44 10.28 5.85
C PHE A 155 -4.70 11.61 6.02
N LYS A 156 -4.73 12.47 4.99
CA LYS A 156 -4.08 13.78 5.06
C LYS A 156 -4.72 14.72 6.08
N LEU A 157 -6.05 14.72 6.18
CA LEU A 157 -6.78 15.53 7.16
C LEU A 157 -6.53 15.09 8.61
N ASP A 158 -6.36 13.78 8.83
CA ASP A 158 -5.97 13.25 10.14
C ASP A 158 -4.51 13.58 10.47
N GLU A 159 -3.62 13.55 9.47
CA GLU A 159 -2.23 13.97 9.59
C GLU A 159 -2.08 15.44 9.99
N THR A 160 -2.92 16.32 9.44
CA THR A 160 -2.93 17.75 9.79
C THR A 160 -3.77 18.08 11.03
N ALA A 161 -4.23 17.06 11.78
CA ALA A 161 -5.04 17.21 12.99
C ALA A 161 -6.37 17.97 12.77
N VAL A 162 -6.85 18.06 11.52
CA VAL A 162 -8.18 18.59 11.20
C VAL A 162 -9.25 17.57 11.59
N LEU A 163 -8.93 16.29 11.47
CA LEU A 163 -9.72 15.17 11.95
C LEU A 163 -8.90 14.34 12.97
N HIS A 164 -9.60 13.57 13.79
CA HIS A 164 -9.01 12.68 14.81
C HIS A 164 -9.61 11.27 14.71
N LEU A 165 -9.68 10.73 13.49
CA LEU A 165 -10.11 9.37 13.20
C LEU A 165 -9.06 8.34 13.61
N GLY A 166 -7.78 8.74 13.61
CA GLY A 166 -6.62 7.90 13.85
C GLY A 166 -6.01 7.38 12.55
N GLN A 167 -4.81 7.87 12.25
CA GLN A 167 -4.07 7.56 11.01
C GLN A 167 -3.94 6.06 10.77
N GLY A 168 -3.71 5.29 11.84
CA GLY A 168 -3.66 3.84 11.79
C GLY A 168 -4.93 3.20 11.26
N LEU A 169 -6.09 3.65 11.71
CA LEU A 169 -7.37 3.15 11.22
C LEU A 169 -7.58 3.53 9.74
N VAL A 170 -7.33 4.79 9.39
CA VAL A 170 -7.51 5.28 8.02
C VAL A 170 -6.61 4.54 7.04
N GLN A 171 -5.34 4.30 7.38
CA GLN A 171 -4.42 3.57 6.52
C GLN A 171 -4.84 2.11 6.33
N ARG A 172 -5.38 1.45 7.36
CA ARG A 172 -5.90 0.07 7.25
C ARG A 172 -7.11 0.00 6.32
N VAL A 173 -8.00 0.99 6.37
CA VAL A 173 -9.11 1.11 5.41
C VAL A 173 -8.57 1.32 3.99
N LEU A 174 -7.57 2.18 3.82
CA LEU A 174 -6.93 2.40 2.52
C LEU A 174 -6.33 1.10 1.96
N TYR A 175 -5.61 0.32 2.78
CA TYR A 175 -5.09 -0.99 2.37
C TYR A 175 -6.19 -1.99 2.05
N LEU A 176 -7.24 -2.07 2.87
CA LEU A 176 -8.37 -2.98 2.63
C LEU A 176 -9.03 -2.70 1.28
N VAL A 177 -9.38 -1.43 1.02
CA VAL A 177 -9.96 -0.98 -0.25
C VAL A 177 -9.01 -1.29 -1.40
N SER A 178 -7.71 -1.01 -1.24
CA SER A 178 -6.71 -1.24 -2.28
C SER A 178 -6.56 -2.73 -2.60
N PHE A 179 -6.53 -3.60 -1.60
CA PHE A 179 -6.44 -5.05 -1.79
C PHE A 179 -7.70 -5.62 -2.41
N MET A 180 -8.88 -5.17 -1.98
CA MET A 180 -10.13 -5.58 -2.62
C MET A 180 -10.15 -5.20 -4.10
N TRP A 181 -9.75 -3.96 -4.44
CA TRP A 181 -9.64 -3.55 -5.83
C TRP A 181 -8.69 -4.44 -6.62
N LEU A 182 -7.48 -4.64 -6.09
CA LEU A 182 -6.43 -5.41 -6.75
C LEU A 182 -6.84 -6.86 -6.99
N LEU A 183 -7.50 -7.50 -6.03
CA LEU A 183 -7.96 -8.87 -6.19
C LEU A 183 -9.12 -8.97 -7.19
N VAL A 184 -10.15 -8.15 -7.04
CA VAL A 184 -11.35 -8.24 -7.88
C VAL A 184 -11.04 -7.82 -9.32
N SER A 185 -10.25 -6.75 -9.52
CA SER A 185 -9.79 -6.33 -10.84
C SER A 185 -9.05 -7.44 -11.57
N GLN A 186 -8.17 -8.18 -10.88
CA GLN A 186 -7.36 -9.23 -11.51
C GLN A 186 -8.06 -10.59 -11.64
N ILE A 187 -9.21 -10.80 -10.99
CA ILE A 187 -9.98 -12.05 -11.05
C ILE A 187 -11.19 -11.91 -11.99
N VAL A 188 -11.90 -10.78 -11.94
CA VAL A 188 -13.17 -10.58 -12.64
C VAL A 188 -12.99 -9.83 -13.95
N TRP A 189 -12.10 -8.82 -13.97
CA TRP A 189 -11.96 -7.86 -15.07
C TRP A 189 -10.61 -7.98 -15.82
N ASN A 190 -9.93 -9.12 -15.65
CA ASN A 190 -8.60 -9.38 -16.21
C ASN A 190 -8.64 -9.92 -17.64
#